data_AF-X1NRQ6-F1
#
_entry.id   AF-X1NRQ6-F1
#
_cell.length_a   1.000
_cell.length_b   1.000
_cell.length_c   1.000
_cell.angle_alpha   90.00
_cell.angle_beta   90.00
_cell.angle_gamma   90.00
#
_symmetry.space_group_name_H-M   'P 1'
#
loop_
_entity.id
_entity.type
_entity.pdbx_description
1 polymer ?
#
loop_
_entity_poly.entity_id
_entity_poly.type
_entity_poly.pdbx_seq_one_letter_code
_entity_poly.pdbx_strand_id
1 'polypeptide(L)'
;MKKIDKKAVLEKVKKLKIKFIRLRFTDILGMPKNVEIPVREFEKALDGKIMFDGSSIQGFVRIEESDMYLKPDHATFMVNPWEEEKDVARITCDVYNPNGLPFEGCPRSNLKRVVKEVKKMGFTAYFGPEVEFFLFLKDENGEATTITHDQGGYFDLLPIDLGEEARRDMVISL
;
A
#
# COMPACT_ATOMS: atom_id res chain seq x y z
N MET A 1 -15.87 5.14 -7.03
CA MET A 1 -14.61 5.85 -7.31
C MET A 1 -14.49 6.10 -8.81
N LYS A 2 -14.04 7.29 -9.21
CA LYS A 2 -13.74 7.62 -10.62
C LYS A 2 -12.70 6.61 -11.11
N LYS A 3 -13.00 5.83 -12.15
CA LYS A 3 -12.00 4.99 -12.82
C LYS A 3 -10.98 5.94 -13.43
N ILE A 4 -9.76 5.94 -12.89
CA ILE A 4 -8.64 6.61 -13.54
C ILE A 4 -8.23 5.72 -14.72
N ASP A 5 -8.22 6.31 -15.90
CA ASP A 5 -7.85 5.61 -17.13
C ASP A 5 -6.33 5.37 -17.20
N LYS A 6 -5.90 4.29 -17.85
CA LYS A 6 -4.49 3.91 -18.06
C LYS A 6 -3.69 5.11 -18.60
N LYS A 7 -4.25 5.80 -19.60
CA LYS A 7 -3.64 6.97 -20.22
C LYS A 7 -3.40 8.10 -19.23
N ALA A 8 -4.35 8.36 -18.34
CA ALA A 8 -4.22 9.42 -17.33
C ALA A 8 -3.08 9.14 -16.33
N VAL A 9 -2.90 7.87 -15.93
CA VAL A 9 -1.79 7.48 -15.03
C VAL A 9 -0.44 7.65 -15.73
N LEU A 10 -0.32 7.20 -16.99
CA LEU A 10 0.92 7.33 -17.78
C LEU A 10 1.31 8.80 -17.99
N GLU A 11 0.35 9.67 -18.30
CA GLU A 11 0.61 11.11 -18.44
C GLU A 11 1.04 11.75 -17.11
N LYS A 12 0.45 11.33 -15.99
CA LYS A 12 0.86 11.79 -14.65
C LYS A 12 2.31 11.37 -14.34
N VAL A 13 2.68 10.13 -14.66
CA VAL A 13 4.05 9.62 -14.51
C VAL A 13 5.06 10.44 -15.30
N LYS A 14 4.75 10.76 -16.58
CA LYS A 14 5.62 11.61 -17.42
C LYS A 14 5.74 13.02 -16.84
N LYS A 15 4.62 13.66 -16.50
CA LYS A 15 4.59 15.03 -15.97
C LYS A 15 5.40 15.17 -14.68
N LEU A 16 5.31 14.16 -13.81
CA LEU A 16 6.00 14.14 -12.53
C LEU A 16 7.43 13.57 -12.62
N LYS A 17 7.90 13.22 -13.83
CA LYS A 17 9.25 12.67 -14.08
C LYS A 17 9.57 11.44 -13.19
N ILE A 18 8.59 10.59 -12.97
CA ILE A 18 8.73 9.38 -12.16
C ILE A 18 9.69 8.40 -12.85
N LYS A 19 10.68 7.91 -12.09
CA LYS A 19 11.69 6.94 -12.55
C LYS A 19 11.34 5.51 -12.14
N PHE A 20 10.73 5.31 -10.97
CA PHE A 20 10.40 3.99 -10.42
C PHE A 20 8.95 3.90 -9.94
N ILE A 21 8.38 2.69 -9.99
CA ILE A 21 7.04 2.39 -9.52
C ILE A 21 7.07 1.20 -8.56
N ARG A 22 6.52 1.40 -7.35
CA ARG A 22 6.27 0.33 -6.37
C ARG A 22 4.87 -0.25 -6.56
N LEU A 23 4.82 -1.49 -7.03
CA LEU A 23 3.61 -2.31 -7.11
C LEU A 23 3.35 -2.92 -5.73
N ARG A 24 2.40 -2.37 -4.97
CA ARG A 24 2.14 -2.75 -3.58
C ARG A 24 0.98 -3.72 -3.46
N PHE A 25 1.10 -4.72 -2.60
CA PHE A 25 0.02 -5.63 -2.23
C PHE A 25 0.14 -6.00 -0.75
N THR A 26 -0.81 -6.77 -0.22
CA THR A 26 -0.84 -7.17 1.18
C THR A 26 -0.92 -8.68 1.27
N ASP A 27 -0.09 -9.29 2.12
CA ASP A 27 -0.15 -10.72 2.40
C ASP A 27 -1.28 -11.09 3.37
N ILE A 28 -1.46 -12.38 3.67
CA ILE A 28 -2.56 -12.83 4.54
C ILE A 28 -2.41 -12.38 6.01
N LEU A 29 -1.21 -11.99 6.44
CA LEU A 29 -0.94 -11.49 7.79
C LEU A 29 -1.17 -9.97 7.89
N GLY A 30 -1.58 -9.34 6.79
CA GLY A 30 -1.78 -7.89 6.73
C GLY A 30 -0.50 -7.11 6.48
N MET A 31 0.62 -7.77 6.20
CA MET A 31 1.89 -7.08 5.98
C MET A 31 1.94 -6.51 4.56
N PRO A 32 2.30 -5.22 4.40
CA PRO A 32 2.49 -4.63 3.08
C PRO A 32 3.73 -5.23 2.42
N LYS A 33 3.56 -5.66 1.17
CA LYS A 33 4.62 -6.17 0.29
C LYS A 33 4.69 -5.30 -0.96
N ASN A 34 5.83 -5.31 -1.65
CA ASN A 34 5.96 -4.59 -2.90
C ASN A 34 7.00 -5.18 -3.84
N VAL A 35 6.80 -4.93 -5.14
CA VAL A 35 7.80 -5.12 -6.19
C VAL A 35 8.07 -3.76 -6.82
N GLU A 36 9.34 -3.36 -6.90
CA GLU A 36 9.74 -2.10 -7.54
C GLU A 36 10.18 -2.35 -8.98
N ILE A 37 9.68 -1.54 -9.90
CA ILE A 37 9.99 -1.63 -11.33
C ILE A 37 10.43 -0.27 -11.88
N PRO A 38 11.33 -0.23 -12.88
CA PRO A 38 11.62 1.00 -13.60
C PRO A 38 10.42 1.42 -14.45
N VAL A 39 10.25 2.74 -14.67
CA VAL A 39 9.11 3.31 -15.39
C VAL A 39 8.89 2.72 -16.79
N ARG A 40 9.95 2.25 -17.45
CA ARG A 40 9.87 1.57 -18.76
C ARG A 40 8.99 0.30 -18.75
N GLU A 41 8.90 -0.39 -17.61
CA GLU A 41 8.06 -1.59 -17.44
C GLU A 41 6.63 -1.23 -17.02
N PHE A 42 6.34 0.05 -16.72
CA PHE A 42 5.08 0.42 -16.10
C PHE A 42 3.88 0.23 -17.03
N GLU A 43 4.04 0.46 -18.33
CA GLU A 43 2.96 0.21 -19.29
C GLU A 43 2.54 -1.27 -19.32
N LYS A 44 3.53 -2.18 -19.27
CA LYS A 44 3.33 -3.63 -19.12
C LYS A 44 2.71 -3.98 -17.78
N ALA A 45 3.10 -3.27 -16.71
CA ALA A 45 2.50 -3.45 -15.38
C ALA A 45 1.02 -3.08 -15.36
N LEU A 46 0.63 -1.98 -15.99
CA LEU A 46 -0.78 -1.57 -16.11
C LEU A 46 -1.62 -2.59 -16.90
N ASP A 47 -1.00 -3.39 -17.77
CA ASP A 47 -1.65 -4.51 -18.44
C ASP A 47 -1.77 -5.77 -17.56
N GLY A 48 -1.30 -5.72 -16.31
CA GLY A 48 -1.35 -6.84 -15.37
C GLY A 48 -0.34 -7.96 -15.69
N LYS A 49 0.74 -7.64 -16.40
CA LYS A 49 1.72 -8.62 -16.90
C LYS A 49 3.00 -8.69 -16.08
N ILE A 50 3.01 -8.13 -14.86
CA ILE A 50 4.15 -8.26 -13.95
C ILE A 50 3.93 -9.49 -13.09
N MET A 51 4.91 -10.40 -13.15
CA MET A 51 4.94 -11.62 -12.36
C MET A 51 5.81 -11.44 -11.12
N PHE A 52 5.52 -12.20 -10.08
CA PHE A 52 6.36 -12.36 -8.90
C PHE A 52 6.24 -13.78 -8.36
N ASP A 53 7.22 -14.18 -7.56
CA ASP A 53 7.20 -15.46 -6.86
C ASP A 53 6.30 -15.38 -5.61
N GLY A 54 5.13 -15.99 -5.70
CA GLY A 54 4.17 -16.14 -4.63
C GLY A 54 4.57 -17.13 -3.55
N SER A 55 5.50 -18.05 -3.82
CA SER A 55 5.97 -19.01 -2.81
C SER A 55 6.80 -18.33 -1.71
N SER A 56 7.42 -17.20 -2.05
CA SER A 56 8.10 -16.31 -1.11
C SER A 56 7.14 -15.45 -0.26
N ILE A 57 5.82 -15.56 -0.46
CA ILE A 57 4.83 -14.84 0.32
C ILE A 57 4.10 -15.81 1.26
N GLN A 58 4.19 -15.52 2.55
CA GLN A 58 3.58 -16.34 3.58
C GLN A 58 2.07 -16.48 3.31
N GLY A 59 1.62 -17.74 3.18
CA GLY A 59 0.21 -18.09 3.03
C GLY A 59 -0.38 -17.93 1.63
N PHE A 60 0.42 -17.67 0.59
CA PHE A 60 -0.09 -17.60 -0.79
C PHE A 60 -0.14 -18.96 -1.47
N VAL A 61 1.01 -19.51 -1.88
CA VAL A 61 1.06 -20.72 -2.71
C VAL A 61 2.17 -21.66 -2.24
N ARG A 62 2.00 -22.96 -2.51
CA ARG A 62 3.07 -23.95 -2.32
C ARG A 62 4.14 -23.76 -3.40
N ILE A 63 5.34 -24.28 -3.15
CA ILE A 63 6.53 -24.12 -4.01
C ILE A 63 6.25 -24.48 -5.48
N GLU A 64 5.34 -25.41 -5.75
CA GLU A 64 5.08 -25.91 -7.11
C GLU A 64 4.18 -25.00 -7.98
N GLU A 65 3.56 -23.96 -7.40
CA GLU A 65 2.71 -22.99 -8.12
C GLU A 65 3.15 -21.54 -7.82
N SER A 66 4.44 -21.24 -8.01
CA SER A 66 5.07 -19.98 -7.59
C SER A 66 4.65 -18.75 -8.38
N ASP A 67 4.37 -18.86 -9.67
CA ASP A 67 4.20 -17.67 -10.51
C ASP A 67 2.83 -17.03 -10.33
N MET A 68 2.82 -15.78 -9.88
CA MET A 68 1.61 -14.99 -9.66
C MET A 68 1.70 -13.64 -10.35
N TYR A 69 0.56 -13.04 -10.68
CA TYR A 69 0.48 -11.78 -11.41
C TYR A 69 -0.02 -10.65 -10.52
N LEU A 70 0.59 -9.47 -10.68
CA LEU A 70 0.14 -8.23 -10.06
C LEU A 70 -0.71 -7.44 -11.05
N LYS A 71 -1.96 -7.16 -10.67
CA LYS A 71 -2.89 -6.34 -11.43
C LYS A 71 -3.09 -4.97 -10.75
N PRO A 72 -2.49 -3.88 -11.25
CA PRO A 72 -2.58 -2.58 -10.61
C PRO A 72 -3.99 -1.99 -10.67
N ASP A 73 -4.38 -1.32 -9.60
CA ASP A 73 -5.58 -0.49 -9.55
C ASP A 73 -5.20 0.97 -9.80
N HIS A 74 -5.51 1.45 -10.99
CA HIS A 74 -5.16 2.79 -11.45
C HIS A 74 -5.67 3.91 -10.52
N ALA A 75 -6.78 3.68 -9.81
CA ALA A 75 -7.34 4.65 -8.89
C ALA A 75 -6.48 4.89 -7.65
N THR A 76 -5.50 4.01 -7.39
CA THR A 76 -4.62 4.05 -6.21
C THR A 76 -3.24 4.64 -6.49
N PHE A 77 -3.00 5.14 -7.72
CA PHE A 77 -1.71 5.75 -8.07
C PHE A 77 -1.42 7.00 -7.24
N MET A 78 -0.28 7.01 -6.56
CA MET A 78 0.16 8.09 -5.69
C MET A 78 1.68 8.26 -5.74
N VAL A 79 2.17 9.49 -5.57
CA VAL A 79 3.59 9.79 -5.35
C VAL A 79 3.77 10.06 -3.87
N ASN A 80 4.83 9.53 -3.25
CA ASN A 80 5.06 9.73 -1.83
C ASN A 80 5.43 11.21 -1.59
N PRO A 81 4.71 11.94 -0.73
CA PRO A 81 4.97 13.36 -0.53
C PRO A 81 6.28 13.65 0.21
N TRP A 82 6.77 12.69 1.01
CA TRP A 82 7.98 12.80 1.83
C TRP A 82 9.29 12.45 1.10
N GLU A 83 9.24 12.03 -0.16
CA GLU A 83 10.47 11.82 -0.94
C GLU A 83 10.94 13.14 -1.55
N GLU A 84 12.21 13.50 -1.37
CA GLU A 84 12.77 14.77 -1.88
C GLU A 84 12.74 14.85 -3.41
N GLU A 85 13.23 13.82 -4.10
CA GLU A 85 13.28 13.79 -5.57
C GLU A 85 11.91 13.48 -6.21
N LYS A 86 10.91 13.05 -5.41
CA LYS A 86 9.55 12.64 -5.84
C LYS A 86 9.53 11.78 -7.10
N ASP A 87 10.55 10.95 -7.30
CA ASP A 87 10.76 10.18 -8.51
C ASP A 87 10.30 8.71 -8.37
N VAL A 88 9.76 8.32 -7.21
CA VAL A 88 9.10 7.04 -7.00
C VAL A 88 7.61 7.22 -6.76
N ALA A 89 6.81 6.50 -7.54
CA ALA A 89 5.37 6.39 -7.31
C ALA A 89 5.00 5.00 -6.76
N ARG A 90 3.79 4.89 -6.22
CA ARG A 90 3.20 3.63 -5.76
C ARG A 90 1.83 3.42 -6.39
N ILE A 91 1.48 2.16 -6.58
CA ILE A 91 0.15 1.73 -7.00
C ILE A 91 -0.18 0.43 -6.29
N THR A 92 -1.41 0.29 -5.80
CA THR A 92 -1.90 -0.92 -5.15
C THR A 92 -2.34 -1.93 -6.21
N CYS A 93 -1.92 -3.18 -6.04
CA CYS A 93 -2.24 -4.29 -6.91
C CYS A 93 -3.15 -5.30 -6.21
N ASP A 94 -3.99 -5.94 -7.01
CA ASP A 94 -4.61 -7.22 -6.68
C ASP A 94 -3.70 -8.35 -7.18
N VAL A 95 -3.78 -9.52 -6.56
CA VAL A 95 -3.00 -10.71 -6.96
C VAL A 95 -3.89 -11.65 -7.79
N TYR A 96 -3.33 -12.17 -8.88
CA TYR A 96 -4.00 -13.04 -9.84
C TYR A 96 -3.19 -14.31 -10.10
N ASN A 97 -3.89 -15.39 -10.38
CA ASN A 97 -3.31 -16.67 -10.79
C ASN A 97 -2.91 -16.62 -12.27
N PRO A 98 -2.02 -17.54 -12.75
CA PRO A 98 -1.65 -17.64 -14.17
C PRO A 98 -2.81 -17.87 -15.13
N ASN A 99 -3.89 -18.50 -14.65
CA ASN A 99 -5.12 -18.70 -15.42
C ASN A 99 -5.96 -17.41 -15.59
N GLY A 100 -5.49 -16.27 -15.07
CA GLY A 100 -6.14 -14.96 -15.17
C GLY A 100 -7.28 -14.74 -14.17
N LEU A 101 -7.55 -15.69 -13.27
CA LEU A 101 -8.53 -15.53 -12.20
C LEU A 101 -7.92 -14.81 -10.99
N PRO A 102 -8.70 -14.02 -10.22
CA PRO A 102 -8.24 -13.45 -8.96
C PRO A 102 -7.76 -14.56 -8.00
N PHE A 103 -6.62 -14.34 -7.35
CA PHE A 103 -6.14 -15.25 -6.34
C PHE A 103 -7.00 -15.19 -5.08
N GLU A 104 -7.47 -16.34 -4.61
CA GLU A 104 -8.40 -16.43 -3.46
C GLU A 104 -7.76 -15.97 -2.15
N GLY A 105 -6.45 -16.21 -1.97
CA GLY A 105 -5.72 -15.75 -0.79
C GLY A 105 -5.37 -14.26 -0.81
N CYS A 106 -5.75 -13.50 -1.84
CA CYS A 106 -5.54 -12.06 -1.88
C CYS A 106 -6.57 -11.35 -0.97
N PRO A 107 -6.15 -10.74 0.16
CA PRO A 107 -7.10 -10.14 1.11
C PRO A 107 -7.96 -9.03 0.48
N ARG A 108 -7.34 -8.23 -0.39
CA ARG A 108 -8.01 -7.14 -1.11
C ARG A 108 -9.09 -7.65 -2.07
N SER A 109 -8.81 -8.74 -2.80
CA SER A 109 -9.79 -9.37 -3.69
C SER A 109 -10.96 -9.95 -2.89
N ASN A 110 -10.68 -10.56 -1.73
CA ASN A 110 -11.73 -11.06 -0.84
C ASN A 110 -12.63 -9.93 -0.31
N LEU A 111 -12.05 -8.80 0.13
CA LEU A 111 -12.84 -7.62 0.55
C LEU A 111 -13.76 -7.12 -0.57
N LYS A 112 -13.24 -7.02 -1.81
CA LYS A 112 -14.03 -6.60 -2.97
C LYS A 112 -15.21 -7.54 -3.24
N ARG A 113 -15.02 -8.86 -3.05
CA ARG A 113 -16.08 -9.88 -3.19
C ARG A 113 -17.19 -9.65 -2.17
N VAL A 114 -16.83 -9.53 -0.88
CA VAL A 114 -17.81 -9.33 0.20
C VAL A 114 -18.54 -7.99 0.05
N VAL A 115 -17.84 -6.90 -0.28
CA VAL A 115 -18.48 -5.59 -0.54
C VAL A 115 -19.48 -5.67 -1.70
N LYS A 116 -19.20 -6.49 -2.73
CA LYS A 116 -20.15 -6.72 -3.83
C LYS A 116 -21.39 -7.48 -3.38
N GLU A 117 -21.26 -8.43 -2.45
CA GLU A 117 -22.38 -9.16 -1.85
C GLU A 117 -23.26 -8.20 -1.01
N VAL A 118 -22.66 -7.39 -0.14
CA VAL A 118 -23.35 -6.34 0.64
C VAL A 118 -24.12 -5.38 -0.28
N LYS A 119 -23.51 -4.98 -1.41
CA LYS A 119 -24.17 -4.13 -2.40
C LYS A 119 -25.39 -4.80 -3.05
N LYS A 120 -25.34 -6.10 -3.33
CA LYS A 120 -26.50 -6.85 -3.88
C LYS A 120 -27.67 -6.91 -2.91
N MET A 121 -27.39 -6.84 -1.61
CA MET A 121 -28.41 -6.77 -0.55
C MET A 121 -29.03 -5.37 -0.41
N GLY A 122 -28.59 -4.38 -1.20
CA GLY A 122 -29.10 -3.00 -1.15
C GLY A 122 -28.36 -2.09 -0.16
N PHE A 123 -27.27 -2.56 0.45
CA PHE A 123 -26.51 -1.79 1.43
C PHE A 123 -25.24 -1.18 0.84
N THR A 124 -24.73 -0.13 1.50
CA THR A 124 -23.39 0.44 1.25
C THR A 124 -22.56 0.31 2.51
N ALA A 125 -21.38 -0.29 2.41
CA ALA A 125 -20.45 -0.44 3.52
C ALA A 125 -19.54 0.79 3.65
N TYR A 126 -19.43 1.31 4.87
CA TYR A 126 -18.49 2.36 5.27
C TYR A 126 -17.63 1.86 6.42
N PHE A 127 -16.34 2.23 6.42
CA PHE A 127 -15.37 1.81 7.44
C PHE A 127 -14.64 3.05 7.96
N GLY A 128 -14.55 3.19 9.29
CA GLY A 128 -13.79 4.24 9.97
C GLY A 128 -12.76 3.62 10.91
N PRO A 129 -11.55 3.30 10.42
CA PRO A 129 -10.51 2.71 11.27
C PRO A 129 -9.86 3.77 12.17
N GLU A 130 -9.67 3.43 13.43
CA GLU A 130 -8.91 4.21 14.42
C GLU A 130 -7.69 3.39 14.83
N VAL A 131 -6.54 3.66 14.21
CA VAL A 131 -5.31 2.91 14.45
C VAL A 131 -4.41 3.71 15.38
N GLU A 132 -4.39 3.31 16.64
CA GLU A 132 -3.46 3.83 17.63
C GLU A 132 -2.04 3.27 17.42
N PHE A 133 -1.03 4.04 17.78
CA PHE A 133 0.37 3.66 17.67
C PHE A 133 1.21 4.33 18.75
N PHE A 134 2.42 3.82 18.97
CA PHE A 134 3.41 4.38 19.89
C PHE A 134 4.61 4.94 19.12
N LEU A 135 5.21 6.00 19.66
CA LEU A 135 6.52 6.50 19.24
C LEU A 135 7.56 6.08 20.29
N PHE A 136 8.59 5.37 19.83
CA PHE A 136 9.72 4.95 20.67
C PHE A 136 10.99 5.66 20.22
N LEU A 137 11.88 5.92 21.18
CA LEU A 137 13.21 6.42 20.88
C LEU A 137 14.06 5.34 20.22
N LYS A 138 15.05 5.78 19.46
CA LYS A 138 16.09 4.93 18.88
C LYS A 138 17.36 5.03 19.71
N ASP A 139 18.14 3.95 19.74
CA ASP A 139 19.47 3.98 20.32
C ASP A 139 20.50 4.63 19.37
N GLU A 140 21.78 4.63 19.79
CA GLU A 140 22.90 5.19 19.01
C GLU A 140 23.14 4.48 17.67
N ASN A 141 22.67 3.23 17.53
CA ASN A 141 22.77 2.45 16.31
C ASN A 141 21.54 2.64 15.40
N GLY A 142 20.53 3.40 15.86
CA GLY A 142 19.28 3.63 15.15
C GLY A 142 18.23 2.53 15.36
N GLU A 143 18.47 1.60 16.27
CA GLU A 143 17.55 0.50 16.58
C GLU A 143 16.45 0.96 17.55
N ALA A 144 15.27 0.37 17.44
CA ALA A 144 14.14 0.72 18.29
C ALA A 144 14.37 0.32 19.75
N THR A 145 14.11 1.24 20.67
CA THR A 145 14.14 0.98 22.12
C THR A 145 12.73 0.74 22.67
N THR A 146 12.64 0.39 23.95
CA THR A 146 11.37 0.34 24.69
C THR A 146 11.02 1.65 25.39
N ILE A 147 11.81 2.70 25.19
CA ILE A 147 11.62 4.02 25.81
C ILE A 147 10.68 4.82 24.91
N THR A 148 9.53 5.25 25.45
CA THR A 148 8.56 6.07 24.73
C THR A 148 9.08 7.48 24.48
N HIS A 149 8.58 8.12 23.43
CA HIS A 149 8.94 9.49 23.06
C HIS A 149 8.57 10.53 24.13
N ASP A 150 7.46 10.30 24.85
CA ASP A 150 7.02 11.11 25.98
C ASP A 150 6.25 10.24 27.01
N GLN A 151 5.69 10.90 28.02
CA GLN A 151 4.80 10.32 29.04
C GLN A 151 3.42 10.99 29.01
N GLY A 152 3.03 11.57 27.87
CA GLY A 152 1.75 12.24 27.69
C GLY A 152 0.57 11.28 27.76
N GLY A 153 -0.53 11.78 28.32
CA GLY A 153 -1.82 11.12 28.35
C GLY A 153 -2.76 11.63 27.25
N TYR A 154 -4.04 11.29 27.43
CA TYR A 154 -5.08 11.64 26.47
C TYR A 154 -5.30 13.16 26.44
N PHE A 155 -5.11 13.79 25.27
CA PHE A 155 -5.31 15.23 25.05
C PHE A 155 -4.39 16.16 25.85
N ASP A 156 -3.25 15.67 26.31
CA ASP A 156 -2.24 16.53 26.91
C ASP A 156 -1.61 17.48 25.87
N LEU A 157 -1.07 18.58 26.36
CA LEU A 157 -0.39 19.62 25.58
C LEU A 157 1.09 19.68 25.95
N LEU A 158 1.88 20.38 25.14
CA LEU A 158 3.21 20.81 25.55
C LEU A 158 3.19 21.47 26.95
N PRO A 159 4.17 21.19 27.83
CA PRO A 159 5.41 20.45 27.57
C PRO A 159 5.34 18.93 27.82
N ILE A 160 4.15 18.36 28.07
CA ILE A 160 4.01 16.93 28.39
C ILE A 160 3.97 16.09 27.11
N ASP A 161 3.18 16.55 26.12
CA ASP A 161 3.08 15.91 24.82
C ASP A 161 4.18 16.41 23.89
N LEU A 162 5.17 15.55 23.62
CA LEU A 162 6.27 15.88 22.71
C LEU A 162 5.98 15.39 21.28
N GLY A 163 4.94 14.58 21.08
CA GLY A 163 4.57 14.00 19.80
C GLY A 163 3.78 14.94 18.86
N GLU A 164 3.43 16.15 19.30
CA GLU A 164 2.62 17.10 18.52
C GLU A 164 3.17 17.37 17.12
N GLU A 165 4.48 17.62 16.99
CA GLU A 165 5.11 17.91 15.70
C GLU A 165 5.10 16.68 14.78
N ALA A 166 5.49 15.52 15.31
CA ALA A 166 5.47 14.27 14.56
C ALA A 166 4.05 13.92 14.06
N ARG A 167 3.02 14.09 14.89
CA ARG A 167 1.62 13.89 14.48
C ARG A 167 1.21 14.88 13.40
N ARG A 168 1.61 16.15 13.50
CA ARG A 168 1.32 17.18 12.49
C ARG A 168 1.94 16.83 11.15
N ASP A 169 3.21 16.41 11.14
CA ASP A 169 3.92 16.04 9.92
C ASP A 169 3.31 14.80 9.25
N MET A 170 2.88 13.81 10.05
CA MET A 170 2.12 12.67 9.55
C MET A 170 0.82 13.12 8.87
N VAL A 171 0.04 14.00 9.50
CA VAL A 171 -1.23 14.49 8.93
C VAL A 171 -1.03 15.26 7.62
N ILE A 172 0.03 16.06 7.52
CA ILE A 172 0.37 16.80 6.29
C ILE A 172 0.81 15.86 5.15
N SER A 173 1.39 14.72 5.51
CA SER A 173 1.95 13.74 4.56
C SER A 173 0.94 12.68 4.07
N LEU A 174 -0.28 12.64 4.61
CA LEU A 174 -1.35 11.71 4.22
C LEU A 174 -2.13 12.19 2.98
#